data_AF-A0A7C1UJ20-F1
#
_entry.id   AF-A0A7C1UJ20-F1
#
_cell.length_a   1.000
_cell.length_b   1.000
_cell.length_c   1.000
_cell.angle_alpha   90.00
_cell.angle_beta   90.00
_cell.angle_gamma   90.00
#
_symmetry.space_group_name_H-M   'P 1'
#
loop_
_entity.id
_entity.type
_entity.pdbx_description
1 polymer ?
#
loop_
_entity_poly.entity_id
_entity_poly.type
_entity_poly.pdbx_seq_one_letter_code
_entity_poly.pdbx_strand_id
1 'polypeptide(L)' 'KQGIPPTHLAAAGFGEHYPLDPRNDEIANRRNRRIELKLTQR' A
#
# COMPACT_ATOMS: atom_id res chain seq x y z
N LYS A 1 -17.40 5.57 -19.57
CA LYS A 1 -16.70 4.40 -19.00
C LYS A 1 -15.36 4.90 -18.45
N GLN A 2 -15.23 5.00 -17.12
CA GLN A 2 -13.98 5.43 -16.47
C GLN A 2 -13.38 4.20 -15.78
N GLY A 3 -12.09 3.96 -15.95
CA GLY A 3 -11.39 2.80 -15.40
C GLY A 3 -9.91 2.79 -15.80
N ILE A 4 -9.09 2.07 -15.05
CA ILE A 4 -7.67 1.87 -15.35
C ILE A 4 -7.55 0.60 -16.19
N PRO A 5 -6.89 0.62 -17.36
CA PRO A 5 -6.61 -0.60 -18.11
C PRO A 5 -5.90 -1.63 -17.19
N PRO A 6 -6.29 -2.92 -17.20
CA PRO A 6 -5.68 -3.91 -16.30
C PRO A 6 -4.15 -4.00 -16.42
N THR A 7 -3.61 -3.76 -17.62
CA THR A 7 -2.16 -3.74 -17.87
C THR A 7 -1.43 -2.54 -17.25
N HIS A 8 -2.16 -1.52 -16.77
CA HIS A 8 -1.63 -0.35 -16.07
C HIS A 8 -1.88 -0.41 -14.55
N LEU A 9 -2.48 -1.49 -14.05
CA LEU A 9 -2.74 -1.70 -12.63
C LEU A 9 -1.91 -2.88 -12.12
N ALA A 10 -1.09 -2.64 -11.10
CA ALA A 10 -0.42 -3.69 -10.35
C ALA A 10 -0.99 -3.76 -8.94
N ALA A 11 -1.43 -4.95 -8.51
CA ALA A 11 -1.80 -5.23 -7.14
C ALA A 11 -0.64 -5.96 -6.45
N ALA A 12 -0.09 -5.36 -5.39
CA ALA A 12 1.03 -5.91 -4.63
C ALA A 12 0.73 -5.93 -3.14
N GLY A 13 1.21 -6.97 -2.45
CA GLY A 13 1.13 -7.11 -0.99
C GLY A 13 2.52 -7.11 -0.38
N PHE A 14 2.74 -6.24 0.61
CA PHE A 14 4.05 -6.05 1.25
C PHE A 14 4.10 -6.51 2.71
N GLY A 15 2.95 -6.86 3.30
CA GLY A 15 2.85 -7.32 4.68
C GLY A 15 3.48 -6.35 5.68
N GLU A 16 4.29 -6.88 6.59
CA GLU A 16 4.96 -6.14 7.66
C GLU A 16 6.34 -5.57 7.27
N HIS A 17 6.82 -5.83 6.05
CA HIS A 17 8.19 -5.50 5.66
C HIS A 17 8.45 -4.01 5.39
N TYR A 18 7.39 -3.19 5.35
CA TYR A 18 7.46 -1.73 5.12
C TYR A 18 6.53 -0.97 6.09
N PRO A 19 6.88 -0.92 7.39
CA PRO A 19 6.06 -0.22 8.38
C PRO A 19 6.18 1.31 8.23
N LEU A 20 5.07 2.03 8.40
CA LEU A 20 5.10 3.50 8.59
C LEU A 20 5.57 3.84 10.00
N ASP A 21 5.16 3.03 10.97
CA ASP A 21 5.46 3.20 12.38
C ASP A 21 6.12 1.90 12.88
N PRO A 22 7.42 1.91 13.21
CA PRO A 22 8.17 0.69 13.54
C PRO A 22 7.90 0.19 14.97
N ARG A 23 7.10 0.92 15.75
CA ARG A 23 6.79 0.54 17.13
C ARG A 23 5.89 -0.71 17.16
N ASN A 24 6.04 -1.49 18.22
CA ASN A 24 5.24 -2.69 18.45
C ASN A 24 4.13 -2.39 19.46
N ASP A 25 3.22 -1.48 19.09
CA ASP A 25 2.05 -1.13 19.90
C ASP A 25 0.79 -1.08 19.04
N GLU A 26 -0.40 -1.06 19.67
CA GLU A 26 -1.66 -1.11 18.94
C GLU A 26 -1.88 0.14 18.07
N ILE A 27 -1.29 1.27 18.45
CA ILE A 27 -1.39 2.51 17.67
C ILE A 27 -0.61 2.37 16.36
N ALA A 28 0.62 1.83 16.42
CA ALA A 28 1.45 1.54 15.26
C ALA A 28 0.81 0.46 14.37
N ASN A 29 0.27 -0.61 14.96
CA ASN A 29 -0.47 -1.65 14.23
C ASN A 29 -1.65 -1.06 13.45
N ARG A 30 -2.44 -0.18 14.09
CA ARG A 30 -3.55 0.49 13.43
C ARG A 30 -3.10 1.38 12.27
N ARG A 31 -1.96 2.06 12.39
CA ARG A 31 -1.39 2.91 11.33
C ARG A 31 -0.82 2.09 10.17
N ASN A 32 -0.21 0.94 10.45
CA ASN A 32 0.46 0.12 9.45
C ASN A 32 -0.51 -0.66 8.54
N ARG A 33 -1.74 -0.95 9.00
CA ARG A 33 -2.81 -1.58 8.20
C ARG A 33 -3.39 -0.60 7.17
N ARG A 34 -2.87 -0.60 5.93
CA ARG A 34 -3.21 0.41 4.91
C ARG A 34 -3.15 -0.12 3.48
N ILE A 35 -3.71 0.68 2.56
CA ILE A 35 -3.63 0.52 1.11
C ILE A 35 -2.94 1.76 0.55
N GLU A 36 -1.88 1.59 -0.24
CA GLU A 36 -1.13 2.68 -0.86
C GLU A 36 -1.36 2.73 -2.38
N LEU A 37 -1.37 3.94 -2.94
CA LEU A 37 -1.42 4.19 -4.37
C LEU A 37 -0.12 4.86 -4.81
N LYS A 38 0.64 4.20 -5.69
CA LYS A 38 1.86 4.75 -6.29
C LYS A 38 1.66 4.95 -7.78
N LEU A 39 1.71 6.21 -8.22
CA LEU A 39 1.70 6.56 -9.63
C LEU A 39 3.14 6.56 -10.16
N THR A 40 3.34 5.92 -11.31
CA THR A 40 4.65 5.85 -11.98
C THR A 40 4.50 6.34 -13.41
N GLN A 41 5.61 6.78 -14.00
CA GLN A 41 5.69 7.19 -15.41
C GLN A 41 6.47 6.12 -16.19
N ARG A 42 6.27 6.07 -17.52
CA ARG A 42 7.06 5.22 -18.42
C ARG A 42 8.42 5.84 -18.71
#